data_AF-A0A7X5KS47-F1
#
_entry.id   AF-A0A7X5KS47-F1
#
_cell.length_a   1.000
_cell.length_b   1.000
_cell.length_c   1.000
_cell.angle_alpha   90.00
_cell.angle_beta   90.00
_cell.angle_gamma   90.00
#
_symmetry.space_group_name_H-M   'P 1'
#
loop_
_entity.id
_entity.type
_entity.pdbx_description
1 polymer ?
#
loop_
_entity_poly.entity_id
_entity_poly.type
_entity_poly.pdbx_seq_one_letter_code
_entity_poly.pdbx_strand_id
1 'polypeptide(L)'
;MYETDYTRLLPQEPPEGLADWLKKNGKLGGDYIIYKCGTALNPDTGKNVRVVDCHCTACNKTFPAEYVKTNSGNKYAPFGFRDSRTDEVIVSTNHYLCPECGSPVTIYHISDIGAHNGGSKMAEAFPLTIHNLNGNLAMLCWNIERRIDRGGNEIIWQRPYYGYLFTKSRKLSFTGRVSGLFNMRYTEEWCPLSRFEDKIGAFSADTIYPWDVSILNGTAAENSKLDMYINCDDTAYPVSYMSLYFRFPNVENLIMSGWGKYLNYKLADTRGYYSSCPKIGNIRGLNFRKAKPAEILGLNKAEMKYIKAHKWGNERTDVYIRTKNQGVTFEKTKNLINRYGAYAILRLSGTGANIPRALRYVDKQKEKYKKEHPESNYCPIDTRYLTDYWDMAKRNGDNLSDDGIRYPHRLERNSEPIRAAVERLAEYEDAEEKGLLVHLPCKVGDMVYIADNWKNEVSEFRVNKIGIFAGRKVFYYQKDFEQPITPDLWGKTVFLTPEAAQQALKEGNKVGGK
;
A
#
# COMPACT_ATOMS: atom_id res chain seq x y z
N MET A 1 40.06 8.42 -11.37
CA MET A 1 39.14 9.56 -11.33
C MET A 1 38.51 9.55 -9.95
N TYR A 2 38.93 10.43 -9.04
CA TYR A 2 38.42 10.44 -7.67
C TYR A 2 36.91 10.72 -7.71
N GLU A 3 36.11 9.79 -7.21
CA GLU A 3 34.68 10.01 -7.06
C GLU A 3 34.48 11.13 -6.03
N THR A 4 33.94 12.27 -6.47
CA THR A 4 33.65 13.39 -5.57
C THR A 4 32.72 12.91 -4.47
N ASP A 5 33.15 13.05 -3.22
CA ASP A 5 32.33 12.73 -2.06
C ASP A 5 31.31 13.85 -1.83
N TYR A 6 30.10 13.66 -2.36
CA TYR A 6 29.01 14.63 -2.27
C TYR A 6 28.44 14.75 -0.86
N THR A 7 28.72 13.82 0.06
CA THR A 7 28.19 13.89 1.44
C THR A 7 28.72 15.10 2.19
N ARG A 8 29.97 15.49 1.92
CA ARG A 8 30.64 16.68 2.49
C ARG A 8 30.10 18.00 1.97
N LEU A 9 29.38 17.98 0.84
CA LEU A 9 28.72 19.17 0.30
C LEU A 9 27.39 19.45 0.99
N LEU A 10 26.76 18.42 1.59
CA LEU A 10 25.46 18.55 2.21
C LEU A 10 25.59 19.19 3.60
N PRO A 11 24.73 20.17 3.95
CA PRO A 11 24.57 20.61 5.33
C PRO A 11 24.27 19.44 6.25
N GLN A 12 24.98 19.35 7.38
CA GLN A 12 24.71 18.33 8.41
C GLN A 12 23.63 18.78 9.40
N GLU A 13 23.36 20.09 9.46
CA GLU A 13 22.30 20.70 10.25
C GLU A 13 21.27 21.40 9.35
N PRO A 14 20.00 21.47 9.75
CA PRO A 14 18.99 22.24 9.04
C PRO A 14 19.26 23.75 9.10
N PRO A 15 18.62 24.55 8.24
CA PRO A 15 18.64 26.01 8.33
C PRO A 15 18.21 26.51 9.71
N GLU A 16 18.84 27.59 10.16
CA GLU A 16 18.48 28.28 11.39
C GLU A 16 16.99 28.70 11.36
N GLY A 17 16.29 28.52 12.48
CA GLY A 17 14.87 28.85 12.61
C GLY A 17 13.90 27.85 11.95
N LEU A 18 14.36 26.72 11.38
CA LEU A 18 13.47 25.68 10.83
C LEU A 18 12.49 25.14 11.88
N ALA A 19 12.97 24.84 13.08
CA ALA A 19 12.15 24.33 14.17
C ALA A 19 11.09 25.35 14.63
N ASP A 20 11.48 26.62 14.78
CA ASP A 20 10.57 27.70 15.17
C ASP A 20 9.50 27.94 14.11
N TRP A 21 9.88 27.92 12.83
CA TRP A 21 8.95 28.01 11.72
C TRP A 21 7.93 26.87 11.74
N LEU A 22 8.37 25.63 11.99
CA LEU A 22 7.47 24.48 12.13
C LEU A 22 6.53 24.61 13.33
N LYS A 23 7.02 25.10 14.47
CA LYS A 23 6.22 25.35 15.67
C LYS A 23 5.14 26.39 15.38
N LYS A 24 5.51 27.50 14.74
CA LYS A 24 4.57 28.56 14.31
C LYS A 24 3.51 28.05 13.34
N ASN A 25 3.85 27.09 12.49
CA ASN A 25 2.92 26.44 11.56
C ASN A 25 2.15 25.27 12.18
N GLY A 26 2.27 25.04 13.49
CA GLY A 26 1.55 23.99 14.22
C GLY A 26 2.02 22.56 13.91
N LYS A 27 3.20 22.38 13.31
CA LYS A 27 3.75 21.07 12.93
C LYS A 27 4.52 20.36 14.06
N LEU A 28 4.86 21.08 15.13
CA LEU A 28 5.54 20.53 16.31
C LEU A 28 4.64 20.51 17.55
N GLY A 29 3.32 20.30 17.36
CA GLY A 29 2.36 20.17 18.44
C GLY A 29 2.04 21.49 19.16
N GLY A 30 1.02 21.46 20.03
CA GLY A 30 0.62 22.59 20.87
C GLY A 30 1.43 22.67 22.16
N ASP A 31 1.09 23.59 23.06
CA ASP A 31 1.76 23.69 24.35
C ASP A 31 1.19 22.73 25.39
N TYR A 32 1.96 22.52 26.47
CA TYR A 32 1.66 21.51 27.47
C TYR A 32 1.74 22.05 28.88
N ILE A 33 0.98 21.44 29.79
CA ILE A 33 1.24 21.51 31.22
C ILE A 33 1.64 20.13 31.71
N ILE A 34 2.80 20.07 32.35
CA ILE A 34 3.30 18.86 33.01
C ILE A 34 3.14 19.05 34.50
N TYR A 35 2.39 18.15 35.12
CA TYR A 35 2.10 18.23 36.55
C TYR A 35 2.61 17.04 37.33
N LYS A 36 3.00 17.29 38.58
CA LYS A 36 3.48 16.28 39.53
C LYS A 36 3.02 16.61 40.95
N CYS A 37 3.14 15.63 41.84
CA CYS A 37 2.93 15.89 43.26
C CYS A 37 4.08 16.75 43.80
N GLY A 38 3.72 17.80 44.52
CA GLY A 38 4.65 18.75 45.13
C GLY A 38 4.27 19.08 46.57
N THR A 39 5.02 20.00 47.15
CA THR A 39 4.81 20.51 48.51
C THR A 39 5.01 22.02 48.51
N ALA A 40 4.07 22.76 49.09
CA ALA A 40 4.18 24.21 49.26
C ALA A 40 4.04 24.59 50.74
N LEU A 41 4.70 25.67 51.16
CA LEU A 41 4.53 26.22 52.51
C LEU A 41 3.18 26.95 52.58
N ASN A 42 2.31 26.56 53.50
CA ASN A 42 1.10 27.31 53.79
C ASN A 42 1.47 28.54 54.66
N PRO A 43 1.23 29.77 54.19
CA PRO A 43 1.69 30.99 54.86
C PRO A 43 0.97 31.25 56.20
N ASP A 44 -0.28 30.81 56.35
CA ASP A 44 -1.08 31.06 57.56
C ASP A 44 -0.70 30.12 58.71
N THR A 45 -0.29 28.90 58.38
CA THR A 45 0.02 27.85 59.37
C THR A 45 1.52 27.59 59.52
N GLY A 46 2.35 28.11 58.62
CA GLY A 46 3.80 27.85 58.57
C GLY A 46 4.15 26.38 58.30
N LYS A 47 3.20 25.55 57.87
CA LYS A 47 3.39 24.12 57.63
C LYS A 47 3.40 23.80 56.15
N ASN A 48 4.19 22.80 55.78
CA ASN A 48 4.20 22.25 54.43
C ASN A 48 2.89 21.49 54.14
N VAL A 49 2.22 21.86 53.05
CA VAL A 49 1.02 21.20 52.56
C VAL A 49 1.28 20.55 51.20
N ARG A 50 0.59 19.44 50.95
CA ARG A 50 0.67 18.73 49.67
C ARG A 50 -0.04 19.54 48.59
N VAL A 51 0.64 19.77 47.47
CA VAL A 51 0.11 20.48 46.30
C VAL A 51 0.40 19.69 45.03
N VAL A 52 -0.08 20.20 43.91
CA VAL A 52 0.31 19.78 42.57
C VAL A 52 1.16 20.87 41.95
N ASP A 53 2.41 20.54 41.61
CA ASP A 53 3.29 21.46 40.89
C ASP A 53 2.99 21.33 39.40
N CYS A 54 2.51 22.42 38.78
CA CYS A 54 2.20 22.48 37.36
C CYS A 54 3.25 23.35 36.64
N HIS A 55 3.90 22.81 35.61
CA HIS A 55 4.82 23.55 34.76
C HIS A 55 4.23 23.74 33.36
N CYS A 56 4.15 24.98 32.87
CA CYS A 56 3.63 25.29 31.54
C CYS A 56 4.74 25.53 30.53
N THR A 57 4.72 24.82 29.39
CA THR A 57 5.74 24.99 28.33
C THR A 57 5.52 26.20 27.43
N ALA A 58 4.36 26.86 27.51
CA ALA A 58 4.09 28.08 26.73
C ALA A 58 4.78 29.31 27.34
N CYS A 59 4.71 29.45 28.66
CA CYS A 59 5.24 30.60 29.40
C CYS A 59 6.41 30.26 30.32
N ASN A 60 6.80 28.98 30.41
CA ASN A 60 7.84 28.44 31.28
C ASN A 60 7.67 28.72 32.78
N LYS A 61 6.47 29.14 33.20
CA LYS A 61 6.15 29.36 34.61
C LYS A 61 5.69 28.07 35.27
N THR A 62 5.95 27.99 36.57
CA THR A 62 5.46 26.93 37.44
C THR A 62 4.51 27.54 38.46
N PHE A 63 3.39 26.85 38.74
CA PHE A 63 2.42 27.27 39.74
C PHE A 63 1.92 26.08 40.55
N PRO A 64 1.67 26.25 41.86
CA PRO A 64 1.04 25.23 42.68
C PRO A 64 -0.48 25.23 42.44
N ALA A 65 -1.08 24.04 42.47
CA ALA A 65 -2.53 23.85 42.41
C ALA A 65 -2.99 22.87 43.50
N GLU A 66 -4.28 22.91 43.84
CA GLU A 66 -4.84 22.03 44.88
C GLU A 66 -4.81 20.57 44.42
N TYR A 67 -4.32 19.69 45.28
CA TYR A 67 -4.29 18.25 45.02
C TYR A 67 -5.69 17.65 45.11
N VAL A 68 -6.15 17.00 44.03
CA VAL A 68 -7.43 16.28 44.02
C VAL A 68 -7.17 14.80 43.72
N LYS A 69 -7.53 13.94 44.68
CA LYS A 69 -7.47 12.48 44.47
C LYS A 69 -8.56 12.07 43.47
N THR A 70 -8.18 11.39 42.40
CA THR A 70 -9.11 10.94 41.37
C THR A 70 -9.18 9.42 41.35
N ASN A 71 -10.38 8.84 41.25
CA ASN A 71 -10.55 7.40 41.03
C ASN A 71 -10.48 7.04 39.53
N SER A 72 -9.65 7.76 38.77
CA SER A 72 -9.65 7.77 37.29
C SER A 72 -9.29 6.43 36.63
N GLY A 73 -8.85 5.42 37.40
CA GLY A 73 -8.43 4.11 36.88
C GLY A 73 -7.17 4.15 36.00
N ASN A 74 -6.69 5.34 35.61
CA ASN A 74 -5.49 5.53 34.83
C ASN A 74 -4.25 5.46 35.75
N LYS A 75 -3.50 4.35 35.63
CA LYS A 75 -2.26 4.13 36.39
C LYS A 75 -1.22 5.25 36.21
N TYR A 76 -1.26 5.97 35.09
CA TYR A 76 -0.29 7.02 34.75
C TYR A 76 -0.76 8.44 35.08
N ALA A 77 -2.01 8.63 35.51
CA ALA A 77 -2.53 9.90 36.05
C ALA A 77 -3.36 9.64 37.32
N PRO A 78 -2.70 9.26 38.45
CA PRO A 78 -3.38 8.78 39.65
C PRO A 78 -4.10 9.87 40.47
N PHE A 79 -3.89 11.14 40.12
CA PHE A 79 -4.53 12.31 40.73
C PHE A 79 -4.62 13.45 39.72
N GLY A 80 -5.46 14.44 40.02
CA GLY A 80 -5.61 15.68 39.27
C GLY A 80 -5.38 16.91 40.15
N PHE A 81 -5.72 18.08 39.63
CA PHE A 81 -5.69 19.33 40.37
C PHE A 81 -6.94 20.16 40.13
N ARG A 82 -7.30 21.04 41.06
CA ARG A 82 -8.44 21.96 40.92
C ARG A 82 -7.98 23.29 40.31
N ASP A 83 -8.68 23.78 39.29
CA ASP A 83 -8.47 25.14 38.78
C ASP A 83 -9.19 26.14 39.70
N SER A 84 -8.45 27.08 40.27
CA SER A 84 -8.98 28.09 41.19
C SER A 84 -9.94 29.10 40.54
N ARG A 85 -9.94 29.21 39.20
CA ARG A 85 -10.78 30.17 38.46
C ARG A 85 -12.14 29.59 38.08
N THR A 86 -12.18 28.30 37.76
CA THR A 86 -13.40 27.61 37.28
C THR A 86 -13.96 26.62 38.28
N ASP A 87 -13.22 26.30 39.34
CA ASP A 87 -13.52 25.25 40.31
C ASP A 87 -13.63 23.84 39.70
N GLU A 88 -13.14 23.66 38.48
CA GLU A 88 -13.13 22.36 37.80
C GLU A 88 -11.95 21.50 38.23
N VAL A 89 -12.19 20.20 38.35
CA VAL A 89 -11.12 19.21 38.59
C VAL A 89 -10.52 18.81 37.25
N ILE A 90 -9.25 19.13 37.09
CA ILE A 90 -8.47 18.91 35.90
C ILE A 90 -7.65 17.63 36.03
N VAL A 91 -7.82 16.73 35.07
CA VAL A 91 -7.10 15.46 34.94
C VAL A 91 -6.60 15.37 33.50
N SER A 92 -5.52 14.60 33.27
CA SER A 92 -4.92 14.35 31.95
C SER A 92 -5.95 14.26 30.81
N THR A 93 -5.62 14.83 29.64
CA THR A 93 -6.39 14.83 28.36
C THR A 93 -7.49 15.88 28.09
N ASN A 94 -7.64 16.93 28.91
CA ASN A 94 -8.52 18.07 28.58
C ASN A 94 -7.79 19.23 27.87
N HIS A 95 -8.49 19.91 26.96
CA HIS A 95 -8.11 21.23 26.46
C HIS A 95 -8.25 22.22 27.61
N TYR A 96 -7.14 22.80 28.06
CA TYR A 96 -7.09 23.67 29.22
C TYR A 96 -6.45 25.01 28.85
N LEU A 97 -6.83 26.09 29.52
CA LEU A 97 -6.18 27.39 29.35
C LEU A 97 -5.24 27.62 30.54
N CYS A 98 -3.95 27.78 30.26
CA CYS A 98 -2.96 28.04 31.29
C CYS A 98 -3.37 29.27 32.12
N PRO A 99 -3.43 29.17 33.46
CA PRO A 99 -3.83 30.30 34.31
C PRO A 99 -2.82 31.44 34.28
N GLU A 100 -1.56 31.15 33.97
CA GLU A 100 -0.46 32.13 33.98
C GLU A 100 -0.30 32.94 32.70
N CYS A 101 -0.73 32.41 31.56
CA CYS A 101 -0.53 33.07 30.25
C CYS A 101 -1.75 33.00 29.32
N GLY A 102 -2.78 32.23 29.66
CA GLY A 102 -3.97 32.06 28.84
C GLY A 102 -3.79 31.15 27.63
N SER A 103 -2.60 30.62 27.36
CA SER A 103 -2.38 29.73 26.21
C SER A 103 -3.17 28.43 26.33
N PRO A 104 -3.75 27.93 25.21
CA PRO A 104 -4.35 26.60 25.18
C PRO A 104 -3.25 25.53 25.29
N VAL A 105 -3.43 24.62 26.24
CA VAL A 105 -2.46 23.59 26.59
C VAL A 105 -3.11 22.21 26.74
N THR A 106 -2.32 21.18 26.46
CA THR A 106 -2.66 19.78 26.76
C THR A 106 -1.97 19.36 28.06
N ILE A 107 -2.69 18.65 28.92
CA ILE A 107 -2.21 18.31 30.26
C ILE A 107 -1.66 16.88 30.30
N TYR A 108 -0.47 16.73 30.85
CA TYR A 108 0.19 15.45 31.10
C TYR A 108 0.62 15.33 32.56
N HIS A 109 0.39 14.17 33.16
CA HIS A 109 1.03 13.85 34.43
C HIS A 109 2.48 13.43 34.16
N ILE A 110 3.41 13.73 35.07
CA ILE A 110 4.84 13.42 34.91
C ILE A 110 5.13 11.94 34.61
N SER A 111 4.30 10.99 35.06
CA SER A 111 4.49 9.57 34.74
C SER A 111 4.06 9.16 33.33
N ASP A 112 3.30 10.02 32.63
CA ASP A 112 3.07 9.89 31.18
C ASP A 112 4.33 10.29 30.38
N ILE A 113 5.31 10.93 31.04
CA ILE A 113 6.56 11.36 30.43
C ILE A 113 7.66 10.33 30.64
N GLY A 114 8.15 9.78 29.53
CA GLY A 114 9.23 8.82 29.49
C GLY A 114 10.54 9.40 30.05
N ALA A 115 11.29 8.58 30.78
CA ALA A 115 12.59 8.96 31.34
C ALA A 115 13.76 8.79 30.36
N HIS A 116 13.57 8.05 29.26
CA HIS A 116 14.63 7.69 28.33
C HIS A 116 14.68 8.64 27.13
N ASN A 117 15.85 8.76 26.50
CA ASN A 117 16.04 9.51 25.26
C ASN A 117 15.67 11.01 25.34
N GLY A 118 16.00 11.67 26.46
CA GLY A 118 15.74 13.10 26.62
C GLY A 118 14.25 13.46 26.68
N GLY A 119 13.38 12.53 27.11
CA GLY A 119 11.96 12.80 27.34
C GLY A 119 11.00 12.07 26.39
N SER A 120 9.71 12.37 26.51
CA SER A 120 8.68 11.86 25.59
C SER A 120 8.67 12.63 24.28
N LYS A 121 8.51 11.94 23.15
CA LYS A 121 8.27 12.55 21.84
C LYS A 121 6.85 13.09 21.80
N MET A 122 6.73 14.40 21.70
CA MET A 122 5.45 15.11 21.73
C MET A 122 4.93 15.39 20.33
N ALA A 123 5.84 15.70 19.41
CA ALA A 123 5.53 15.90 18.00
C ALA A 123 6.72 15.57 17.12
N GLU A 124 6.46 15.32 15.85
CA GLU A 124 7.46 15.01 14.84
C GLU A 124 7.02 15.59 13.50
N ALA A 125 7.97 16.20 12.79
CA ALA A 125 7.77 16.74 11.46
C ALA A 125 8.91 16.32 10.53
N PHE A 126 8.60 16.22 9.24
CA PHE A 126 9.55 15.87 8.19
C PHE A 126 9.64 16.98 7.14
N PRO A 127 10.22 18.16 7.46
CA PRO A 127 10.24 19.27 6.52
C PRO A 127 11.26 19.08 5.39
N LEU A 128 10.94 19.64 4.22
CA LEU A 128 11.86 19.74 3.10
C LEU A 128 12.55 21.11 3.07
N THR A 129 13.85 21.11 2.79
CA THR A 129 14.64 22.31 2.52
C THR A 129 15.28 22.19 1.14
N ILE A 130 15.42 23.32 0.43
CA ILE A 130 15.90 23.37 -0.95
C ILE A 130 17.13 24.30 -0.99
N HIS A 131 18.22 23.81 -1.58
CA HIS A 131 19.52 24.49 -1.57
C HIS A 131 20.19 24.46 -2.93
N ASN A 132 21.05 25.44 -3.18
CA ASN A 132 22.00 25.45 -4.29
C ASN A 132 23.38 25.17 -3.71
N LEU A 133 23.88 23.96 -3.93
CA LEU A 133 25.18 23.52 -3.44
C LEU A 133 26.14 23.47 -4.62
N ASN A 134 26.88 24.55 -4.83
CA ASN A 134 27.86 24.72 -5.90
C ASN A 134 27.28 24.41 -7.31
N GLY A 135 26.11 24.98 -7.62
CA GLY A 135 25.43 24.77 -8.91
C GLY A 135 24.66 23.44 -9.00
N ASN A 136 24.47 22.73 -7.89
CA ASN A 136 23.65 21.52 -7.82
C ASN A 136 22.43 21.78 -6.94
N LEU A 137 21.26 21.32 -7.40
CA LEU A 137 20.04 21.42 -6.62
C LEU A 137 20.04 20.31 -5.55
N ALA A 138 20.00 20.70 -4.28
CA ALA A 138 19.83 19.77 -3.17
C ALA A 138 18.43 19.94 -2.54
N MET A 139 17.80 18.82 -2.25
CA MET A 139 16.49 18.74 -1.58
C MET A 139 16.65 17.83 -0.38
N LEU A 140 16.65 18.41 0.81
CA LEU A 140 17.00 17.72 2.06
C LEU A 140 15.79 17.69 2.97
N CYS A 141 15.34 16.48 3.27
CA CYS A 141 14.29 16.20 4.23
C CYS A 141 14.93 15.92 5.59
N TRP A 142 14.44 16.61 6.62
CA TRP A 142 14.92 16.51 7.99
C TRP A 142 13.90 15.76 8.84
N ASN A 143 14.34 15.20 9.96
CA ASN A 143 13.48 14.74 11.04
C ASN A 143 13.62 15.73 12.20
N ILE A 144 12.54 16.45 12.47
CA ILE A 144 12.46 17.41 13.58
C ILE A 144 11.51 16.83 14.62
N GLU A 145 12.05 16.39 15.76
CA GLU A 145 11.25 15.90 16.89
C GLU A 145 11.24 16.94 18.00
N ARG A 146 10.05 17.29 18.47
CA ARG A 146 9.87 18.03 19.72
C ARG A 146 9.67 17.04 20.86
N ARG A 147 10.53 17.14 21.87
CA ARG A 147 10.53 16.29 23.06
C ARG A 147 10.38 17.13 24.31
N ILE A 148 9.76 16.56 25.32
CA ILE A 148 9.70 17.18 26.65
C ILE A 148 10.14 16.18 27.71
N ASP A 149 11.06 16.61 28.56
CA ASP A 149 11.56 15.82 29.68
C ASP A 149 10.62 15.87 30.90
N ARG A 150 10.96 15.12 31.96
CA ARG A 150 10.18 15.09 33.20
C ARG A 150 10.23 16.39 34.00
N GLY A 151 11.19 17.26 33.73
CA GLY A 151 11.28 18.60 34.30
C GLY A 151 10.36 19.61 33.62
N GLY A 152 9.81 19.28 32.45
CA GLY A 152 9.04 20.20 31.64
C GLY A 152 9.86 20.95 30.60
N ASN A 153 11.17 20.65 30.48
CA ASN A 153 12.04 21.32 29.53
C ASN A 153 11.83 20.78 28.12
N GLU A 154 11.77 21.70 27.17
CA GLU A 154 11.70 21.39 25.75
C GLU A 154 13.08 21.02 25.19
N ILE A 155 13.12 19.94 24.42
CA ILE A 155 14.30 19.48 23.68
C ILE A 155 13.88 19.29 22.23
N ILE A 156 14.60 19.92 21.30
CA ILE A 156 14.37 19.76 19.86
C ILE A 156 15.49 18.91 19.28
N TRP A 157 15.13 17.76 18.72
CA TRP A 157 16.06 16.94 17.94
C TRP A 157 15.92 17.27 16.47
N GLN A 158 17.05 17.50 15.82
CA GLN A 158 17.13 17.86 14.41
C GLN A 158 18.12 16.93 13.73
N ARG A 159 17.63 16.07 12.84
CA ARG A 159 18.46 15.00 12.25
C ARG A 159 18.22 14.88 10.75
N PRO A 160 19.23 14.51 9.95
CA PRO A 160 19.02 14.12 8.57
C PRO A 160 17.97 12.99 8.44
N TYR A 161 17.12 13.01 7.41
CA TYR A 161 16.18 11.92 7.12
C TYR A 161 16.44 11.29 5.74
N TYR A 162 16.14 12.02 4.67
CA TYR A 162 16.45 11.63 3.29
C TYR A 162 16.87 12.87 2.50
N GLY A 163 17.91 12.71 1.69
CA GLY A 163 18.50 13.81 0.92
C GLY A 163 18.59 13.44 -0.55
N TYR A 164 18.47 14.44 -1.41
CA TYR A 164 18.53 14.27 -2.85
C TYR A 164 19.40 15.35 -3.45
N LEU A 165 20.32 14.96 -4.33
CA LEU A 165 21.15 15.89 -5.08
C LEU A 165 20.97 15.66 -6.57
N PHE A 166 20.60 16.72 -7.28
CA PHE A 166 20.45 16.73 -8.72
C PHE A 166 21.59 17.54 -9.33
N THR A 167 22.51 16.83 -9.99
CA THR A 167 23.62 17.42 -10.73
C THR A 167 23.31 17.40 -12.23
N LYS A 168 24.14 18.07 -13.04
CA LYS A 168 23.99 18.06 -14.51
C LYS A 168 24.00 16.65 -15.13
N SER A 169 24.69 15.70 -14.50
CA SER A 169 24.92 14.35 -15.06
C SER A 169 24.32 13.22 -14.22
N ARG A 170 24.01 13.45 -12.94
CA ARG A 170 23.61 12.40 -12.00
C ARG A 170 22.48 12.85 -11.09
N LYS A 171 21.73 11.85 -10.61
CA LYS A 171 20.79 12.00 -9.49
C LYS A 171 21.28 11.11 -8.37
N LEU A 172 21.51 11.69 -7.20
CA LEU A 172 22.03 11.00 -6.03
C LEU A 172 20.98 11.07 -4.90
N SER A 173 20.91 10.01 -4.11
CA SER A 173 20.07 9.93 -2.93
C SER A 173 20.93 9.59 -1.72
N PHE A 174 20.54 10.13 -0.58
CA PHE A 174 21.22 10.01 0.70
C PHE A 174 20.20 9.66 1.77
N THR A 175 20.64 8.94 2.79
CA THR A 175 19.84 8.61 3.98
C THR A 175 20.51 9.16 5.22
N GLY A 176 19.71 9.76 6.08
CA GLY A 176 20.04 10.13 7.45
C GLY A 176 19.61 9.09 8.46
N ARG A 177 19.20 7.90 8.00
CA ARG A 177 18.74 6.80 8.83
C ARG A 177 19.18 5.45 8.30
N VAL A 178 19.35 4.52 9.22
CA VAL A 178 19.61 3.11 8.95
C VAL A 178 18.51 2.30 9.65
N SER A 179 17.88 1.41 8.89
CA SER A 179 16.89 0.46 9.41
C SER A 179 17.49 -0.93 9.52
N GLY A 180 17.47 -1.49 10.73
CA GLY A 180 17.70 -2.91 10.99
C GLY A 180 16.38 -3.68 11.07
N LEU A 181 16.46 -4.99 11.36
CA LEU A 181 15.31 -5.90 11.38
C LEU A 181 14.22 -5.47 12.39
N PHE A 182 14.60 -4.85 13.51
CA PHE A 182 13.70 -4.46 14.60
C PHE A 182 13.89 -3.03 15.09
N ASN A 183 14.80 -2.26 14.49
CA ASN A 183 15.09 -0.90 14.94
C ASN A 183 15.41 0.03 13.77
N MET A 184 15.22 1.32 14.01
CA MET A 184 15.65 2.39 13.14
C MET A 184 16.53 3.32 13.95
N ARG A 185 17.67 3.71 13.38
CA ARG A 185 18.61 4.65 13.98
C ARG A 185 18.85 5.77 12.99
N TYR A 186 18.93 6.99 13.50
CA TYR A 186 19.38 8.13 12.72
C TYR A 186 20.91 8.18 12.71
N THR A 187 21.47 8.61 11.60
CA THR A 187 22.89 8.90 11.45
C THR A 187 23.12 10.38 11.74
N GLU A 188 24.29 10.71 12.27
CA GLU A 188 24.70 12.11 12.45
C GLU A 188 25.10 12.75 11.11
N GLU A 189 25.44 11.92 10.12
CA GLU A 189 25.86 12.35 8.79
C GLU A 189 25.02 11.72 7.66
N TRP A 190 25.06 12.33 6.48
CA TRP A 190 24.44 11.78 5.27
C TRP A 190 25.19 10.56 4.73
N CYS A 191 24.50 9.42 4.60
CA CYS A 191 25.04 8.23 3.95
C CYS A 191 24.50 8.07 2.52
N PRO A 192 25.33 7.84 1.49
CA PRO A 192 24.86 7.67 0.11
C PRO A 192 24.08 6.36 -0.05
N LEU A 193 23.04 6.39 -0.88
CA LEU A 193 22.28 5.21 -1.29
C LEU A 193 22.73 4.74 -2.68
N SER A 194 22.78 3.42 -2.88
CA SER A 194 23.22 2.83 -4.15
C SER A 194 22.24 3.02 -5.31
N ARG A 195 20.98 3.34 -5.02
CA ARG A 195 19.92 3.59 -6.01
C ARG A 195 19.17 4.87 -5.68
N PHE A 196 18.97 5.67 -6.70
CA PHE A 196 18.07 6.82 -6.63
C PHE A 196 16.62 6.35 -6.53
N GLU A 197 15.95 6.72 -5.44
CA GLU A 197 14.53 6.44 -5.22
C GLU A 197 13.94 7.53 -4.32
N ASP A 198 12.77 8.07 -4.71
CA ASP A 198 11.99 8.93 -3.83
C ASP A 198 11.45 8.10 -2.66
N LYS A 199 11.81 8.52 -1.44
CA LYS A 199 11.46 7.89 -0.16
C LYS A 199 10.70 8.86 0.76
N ILE A 200 10.45 10.08 0.31
CA ILE A 200 9.81 11.14 1.10
C ILE A 200 8.39 11.43 0.61
N GLY A 201 8.12 11.32 -0.69
CA GLY A 201 6.77 11.42 -1.24
C GLY A 201 6.21 12.85 -1.23
N ALA A 202 5.00 13.01 -0.67
CA ALA A 202 4.22 14.24 -0.78
C ALA A 202 4.56 15.26 0.31
N PHE A 203 4.56 16.53 -0.05
CA PHE A 203 4.73 17.68 0.85
C PHE A 203 3.61 18.68 0.66
N SER A 204 3.12 19.23 1.76
CA SER A 204 2.30 20.44 1.78
C SER A 204 3.17 21.69 1.90
N ALA A 205 2.65 22.84 1.49
CA ALA A 205 3.39 24.12 1.52
C ALA A 205 3.94 24.46 2.93
N ASP A 206 3.20 24.11 3.99
CA ASP A 206 3.59 24.32 5.40
C ASP A 206 4.62 23.31 5.94
N THR A 207 5.12 22.41 5.09
CA THR A 207 6.22 21.48 5.39
C THR A 207 7.41 21.64 4.45
N ILE A 208 7.37 22.62 3.55
CA ILE A 208 8.52 23.02 2.73
C ILE A 208 9.01 24.34 3.31
N TYR A 209 10.23 24.33 3.86
CA TYR A 209 10.81 25.53 4.45
C TYR A 209 10.91 26.64 3.38
N PRO A 210 10.58 27.90 3.72
CA PRO A 210 10.62 29.00 2.77
C PRO A 210 11.97 29.08 2.05
N TRP A 211 11.92 29.25 0.74
CA TRP A 211 13.09 29.27 -0.12
C TRP A 211 12.87 30.27 -1.25
N ASP A 212 13.96 30.85 -1.75
CA ASP A 212 13.92 31.80 -2.85
C ASP A 212 14.13 31.08 -4.19
N VAL A 213 13.31 31.38 -5.20
CA VAL A 213 13.41 30.75 -6.53
C VAL A 213 14.77 30.96 -7.20
N SER A 214 15.49 32.04 -6.86
CA SER A 214 16.85 32.32 -7.33
C SER A 214 17.86 31.25 -6.95
N ILE A 215 17.58 30.40 -5.95
CA ILE A 215 18.36 29.20 -5.64
C ILE A 215 18.48 28.30 -6.87
N LEU A 216 17.51 28.29 -7.79
CA LEU A 216 17.58 27.48 -9.01
C LEU A 216 18.60 28.02 -10.02
N ASN A 217 18.98 29.30 -9.95
CA ASN A 217 19.88 29.94 -10.92
C ASN A 217 21.26 29.25 -10.94
N GLY A 218 21.77 28.98 -12.14
CA GLY A 218 23.05 28.29 -12.34
C GLY A 218 23.01 26.79 -12.04
N THR A 219 21.87 26.24 -11.60
CA THR A 219 21.69 24.79 -11.43
C THR A 219 21.17 24.13 -12.70
N ALA A 220 21.27 22.80 -12.76
CA ALA A 220 20.60 22.03 -13.82
C ALA A 220 19.05 22.07 -13.74
N ALA A 221 18.49 22.68 -12.70
CA ALA A 221 17.05 22.81 -12.47
C ALA A 221 16.52 24.23 -12.72
N GLU A 222 17.32 25.15 -13.25
CA GLU A 222 16.97 26.57 -13.44
C GLU A 222 15.61 26.78 -14.13
N ASN A 223 15.32 25.99 -15.17
CA ASN A 223 14.08 26.12 -15.93
C ASN A 223 12.93 25.24 -15.43
N SER A 224 13.17 24.44 -14.39
CA SER A 224 12.25 23.40 -13.94
C SER A 224 10.88 23.89 -13.47
N LYS A 225 10.71 25.18 -13.15
CA LYS A 225 9.46 25.72 -12.56
C LYS A 225 9.03 24.96 -11.31
N LEU A 226 10.01 24.53 -10.51
CA LEU A 226 9.79 23.80 -9.27
C LEU A 226 8.93 24.62 -8.29
N ASP A 227 9.16 25.93 -8.21
CA ASP A 227 8.39 26.90 -7.44
C ASP A 227 6.91 26.89 -7.84
N MET A 228 6.62 26.92 -9.14
CA MET A 228 5.25 26.86 -9.64
C MET A 228 4.62 25.48 -9.43
N TYR A 229 5.39 24.41 -9.59
CA TYR A 229 4.91 23.04 -9.40
C TYR A 229 4.54 22.75 -7.94
N ILE A 230 5.39 23.14 -6.98
CA ILE A 230 5.12 22.91 -5.55
C ILE A 230 3.80 23.55 -5.10
N ASN A 231 3.44 24.68 -5.71
CA ASN A 231 2.25 25.45 -5.37
C ASN A 231 1.02 25.13 -6.24
N CYS A 232 1.07 24.06 -7.06
CA CYS A 232 -0.02 23.77 -7.99
C CYS A 232 -1.24 23.06 -7.36
N ASP A 233 -1.08 22.51 -6.14
CA ASP A 233 -2.10 21.77 -5.39
C ASP A 233 -1.80 21.81 -3.89
N ASP A 234 -2.69 21.28 -3.04
CA ASP A 234 -2.51 21.27 -1.58
C ASP A 234 -1.26 20.49 -1.13
N THR A 235 -0.90 19.47 -1.90
CA THR A 235 0.32 18.69 -1.72
C THR A 235 1.00 18.46 -3.07
N ALA A 236 2.33 18.43 -3.09
CA ALA A 236 3.15 18.17 -4.28
C ALA A 236 4.16 17.05 -4.01
N TYR A 237 4.76 16.49 -5.06
CA TYR A 237 5.84 15.48 -4.97
C TYR A 237 7.15 16.04 -5.54
N PRO A 238 7.87 16.91 -4.81
CA PRO A 238 8.95 17.72 -5.38
C PRO A 238 10.10 16.88 -5.94
N VAL A 239 10.52 15.83 -5.21
CA VAL A 239 11.61 14.93 -5.63
C VAL A 239 11.23 14.10 -6.85
N SER A 240 10.01 13.56 -6.86
CA SER A 240 9.46 12.84 -8.01
C SER A 240 9.33 13.74 -9.25
N TYR A 241 8.86 14.98 -9.08
CA TYR A 241 8.81 15.97 -10.15
C TYR A 241 10.20 16.27 -10.71
N MET A 242 11.18 16.54 -9.85
CA MET A 242 12.56 16.76 -10.30
C MET A 242 13.14 15.53 -10.99
N SER A 243 12.88 14.32 -10.49
CA SER A 243 13.30 13.09 -11.17
C SER A 243 12.69 12.93 -12.56
N LEU A 244 11.44 13.38 -12.75
CA LEU A 244 10.75 13.43 -14.03
C LEU A 244 11.34 14.53 -14.94
N TYR A 245 11.55 15.74 -14.43
CA TYR A 245 12.15 16.88 -15.14
C TYR A 245 13.52 16.55 -15.71
N PHE A 246 14.41 15.99 -14.89
CA PHE A 246 15.75 15.59 -15.31
C PHE A 246 15.74 14.47 -16.37
N ARG A 247 14.62 13.73 -16.49
CA ARG A 247 14.44 12.74 -17.56
C ARG A 247 13.79 13.36 -18.81
N PHE A 248 12.89 14.32 -18.62
CA PHE A 248 12.10 14.95 -19.66
C PHE A 248 11.91 16.45 -19.38
N PRO A 249 12.89 17.31 -19.73
CA PRO A 249 12.86 18.73 -19.36
C PRO A 249 11.62 19.47 -19.85
N ASN A 250 11.08 19.08 -21.02
CA ASN A 250 9.84 19.63 -21.58
C ASN A 250 8.61 19.51 -20.67
N VAL A 251 8.67 18.74 -19.58
CA VAL A 251 7.58 18.69 -18.59
C VAL A 251 7.31 20.07 -17.95
N GLU A 252 8.31 20.96 -17.89
CA GLU A 252 8.15 22.33 -17.39
C GLU A 252 7.08 23.11 -18.19
N ASN A 253 6.89 22.77 -19.47
CA ASN A 253 5.87 23.40 -20.32
C ASN A 253 4.44 23.10 -19.82
N LEU A 254 4.21 21.94 -19.18
CA LEU A 254 2.93 21.65 -18.53
C LEU A 254 2.69 22.59 -17.35
N ILE A 255 3.74 22.86 -16.55
CA ILE A 255 3.65 23.75 -15.38
C ILE A 255 3.35 25.18 -15.84
N MET A 256 4.13 25.70 -16.80
CA MET A 256 3.90 27.02 -17.40
C MET A 256 2.51 27.15 -18.02
N SER A 257 1.95 26.04 -18.51
CA SER A 257 0.62 26.00 -19.09
C SER A 257 -0.49 25.72 -18.07
N GLY A 258 -0.24 25.78 -16.77
CA GLY A 258 -1.28 25.59 -15.74
C GLY A 258 -1.80 24.15 -15.62
N TRP A 259 -1.02 23.16 -16.07
CA TRP A 259 -1.33 21.73 -15.94
C TRP A 259 -0.60 21.04 -14.78
N GLY A 260 0.04 21.83 -13.90
CA GLY A 260 0.75 21.32 -12.71
C GLY A 260 -0.12 20.42 -11.84
N LYS A 261 -1.35 20.86 -11.51
CA LYS A 261 -2.30 20.08 -10.70
C LYS A 261 -2.65 18.72 -11.31
N TYR A 262 -2.82 18.68 -12.63
CA TYR A 262 -3.08 17.42 -13.34
C TYR A 262 -1.85 16.51 -13.36
N LEU A 263 -0.66 17.06 -13.61
CA LEU A 263 0.59 16.29 -13.51
C LEU A 263 0.79 15.72 -12.10
N ASN A 264 0.50 16.50 -11.07
CA ASN A 264 0.57 16.08 -9.68
C ASN A 264 -0.39 14.92 -9.37
N TYR A 265 -1.64 15.03 -9.85
CA TYR A 265 -2.61 13.92 -9.79
C TYR A 265 -2.09 12.66 -10.49
N LYS A 266 -1.44 12.81 -11.66
CA LYS A 266 -0.87 11.68 -12.39
C LYS A 266 0.36 11.07 -11.70
N LEU A 267 1.17 11.84 -11.00
CA LEU A 267 2.24 11.32 -10.15
C LEU A 267 1.65 10.53 -8.98
N ALA A 268 0.62 11.05 -8.31
CA ALA A 268 -0.06 10.36 -7.22
C ALA A 268 -0.67 9.01 -7.63
N ASP A 269 -1.16 8.90 -8.87
CA ASP A 269 -1.72 7.67 -9.48
C ASP A 269 -0.68 6.56 -9.69
N THR A 270 0.62 6.87 -9.66
CA THR A 270 1.70 5.88 -9.79
C THR A 270 2.15 5.25 -8.48
N ARG A 271 1.57 5.68 -7.35
CA ARG A 271 1.89 5.17 -6.03
C ARG A 271 1.46 3.71 -5.88
N GLY A 272 2.23 2.95 -5.11
CA GLY A 272 1.83 1.60 -4.72
C GLY A 272 0.86 1.63 -3.54
N TYR A 273 0.10 0.56 -3.34
CA TYR A 273 -0.81 0.44 -2.18
C TYR A 273 -0.10 0.68 -0.83
N TYR A 274 1.14 0.19 -0.72
CA TYR A 274 1.99 0.33 0.48
C TYR A 274 3.08 1.42 0.36
N SER A 275 3.07 2.23 -0.70
CA SER A 275 4.10 3.25 -0.91
C SER A 275 3.48 4.62 -1.16
N SER A 276 3.83 5.58 -0.32
CA SER A 276 3.44 6.99 -0.47
C SER A 276 4.18 7.70 -1.61
N CYS A 277 5.21 7.08 -2.20
CA CYS A 277 6.11 7.72 -3.17
C CYS A 277 5.75 7.35 -4.63
N PRO A 278 5.64 8.34 -5.54
CA PRO A 278 5.40 8.10 -6.96
C PRO A 278 6.48 7.26 -7.64
N LYS A 279 6.08 6.51 -8.66
CA LYS A 279 6.99 5.78 -9.55
C LYS A 279 6.97 6.43 -10.94
N ILE A 280 8.12 6.97 -11.35
CA ILE A 280 8.26 7.68 -12.64
C ILE A 280 8.18 6.75 -13.87
N GLY A 281 8.23 5.42 -13.66
CA GLY A 281 8.13 4.43 -14.73
C GLY A 281 6.73 4.34 -15.33
N ASN A 282 6.50 5.07 -16.42
CA ASN A 282 5.30 5.06 -17.27
C ASN A 282 4.02 5.64 -16.65
N ILE A 283 3.96 6.97 -16.58
CA ILE A 283 2.75 7.72 -16.19
C ILE A 283 1.74 7.66 -17.34
N ARG A 284 0.69 6.83 -17.18
CA ARG A 284 -0.30 6.54 -18.22
C ARG A 284 -1.00 7.81 -18.72
N GLY A 285 -1.20 7.89 -20.03
CA GLY A 285 -1.89 9.01 -20.68
C GLY A 285 -1.01 10.24 -20.94
N LEU A 286 0.28 10.21 -20.59
CA LEU A 286 1.22 11.29 -20.85
C LEU A 286 2.36 10.83 -21.77
N ASN A 287 2.75 11.70 -22.70
CA ASN A 287 3.85 11.48 -23.64
C ASN A 287 4.95 12.53 -23.46
N PHE A 288 5.85 12.29 -22.51
CA PHE A 288 6.93 13.20 -22.18
C PHE A 288 8.03 13.33 -23.24
N ARG A 289 7.99 12.54 -24.32
CA ARG A 289 8.89 12.73 -25.47
C ARG A 289 8.47 13.90 -26.36
N LYS A 290 7.25 14.42 -26.19
CA LYS A 290 6.76 15.60 -26.90
C LYS A 290 7.14 16.88 -26.14
N ALA A 291 7.26 17.98 -26.87
CA ALA A 291 7.63 19.27 -26.28
C ALA A 291 6.41 20.13 -25.93
N LYS A 292 5.39 20.15 -26.80
CA LYS A 292 4.23 21.02 -26.60
C LYS A 292 3.29 20.43 -25.55
N PRO A 293 2.74 21.25 -24.64
CA PRO A 293 1.81 20.80 -23.60
C PRO A 293 0.68 19.94 -24.14
N ALA A 294 0.03 20.37 -25.22
CA ALA A 294 -1.07 19.62 -25.83
C ALA A 294 -0.64 18.22 -26.30
N GLU A 295 0.51 18.14 -26.95
CA GLU A 295 1.06 16.88 -27.44
C GLU A 295 1.51 15.95 -26.29
N ILE A 296 2.04 16.51 -25.19
CA ILE A 296 2.36 15.75 -23.97
C ILE A 296 1.09 15.12 -23.38
N LEU A 297 -0.03 15.84 -23.35
CA LEU A 297 -1.31 15.33 -22.87
C LEU A 297 -2.04 14.42 -23.89
N GLY A 298 -1.49 14.22 -25.10
CA GLY A 298 -2.21 13.52 -26.18
C GLY A 298 -3.43 14.28 -26.70
N LEU A 299 -3.45 15.60 -26.55
CA LEU A 299 -4.51 16.52 -26.97
C LEU A 299 -4.08 17.38 -28.16
N ASN A 300 -5.06 17.91 -28.90
CA ASN A 300 -4.82 19.05 -29.78
C ASN A 300 -5.07 20.39 -29.04
N LYS A 301 -4.72 21.52 -29.68
CA LYS A 301 -4.84 22.86 -29.07
C LYS A 301 -6.28 23.23 -28.71
N ALA A 302 -7.27 22.87 -29.55
CA ALA A 302 -8.67 23.17 -29.31
C ALA A 302 -9.22 22.38 -28.12
N GLU A 303 -8.89 21.09 -28.04
CA GLU A 303 -9.22 20.21 -26.92
C GLU A 303 -8.68 20.74 -25.59
N MET A 304 -7.39 21.09 -25.57
CA MET A 304 -6.74 21.66 -24.39
C MET A 304 -7.40 22.98 -23.96
N LYS A 305 -7.70 23.89 -24.91
CA LYS A 305 -8.36 25.17 -24.63
C LYS A 305 -9.76 24.94 -24.06
N TYR A 306 -10.51 24.00 -24.62
CA TYR A 306 -11.86 23.66 -24.18
C TYR A 306 -11.86 23.16 -22.73
N ILE A 307 -10.97 22.23 -22.38
CA ILE A 307 -10.87 21.67 -21.02
C ILE A 307 -10.62 22.76 -19.99
N LYS A 308 -9.69 23.68 -20.30
CA LYS A 308 -9.40 24.82 -19.43
C LYS A 308 -10.58 25.77 -19.28
N ALA A 309 -11.21 26.17 -20.39
CA ALA A 309 -12.35 27.09 -20.38
C ALA A 309 -13.52 26.56 -19.53
N HIS A 310 -13.73 25.25 -19.53
CA HIS A 310 -14.78 24.58 -18.78
C HIS A 310 -14.33 24.03 -17.41
N LYS A 311 -13.10 24.35 -16.98
CA LYS A 311 -12.54 23.96 -15.67
C LYS A 311 -12.76 22.49 -15.32
N TRP A 312 -12.46 21.56 -16.23
CA TRP A 312 -12.64 20.14 -15.90
C TRP A 312 -11.73 19.73 -14.75
N GLY A 313 -12.26 18.89 -13.85
CA GLY A 313 -11.46 18.23 -12.82
C GLY A 313 -10.48 17.20 -13.40
N ASN A 314 -9.51 16.79 -12.58
CA ASN A 314 -8.46 15.85 -12.97
C ASN A 314 -9.01 14.50 -13.44
N GLU A 315 -9.99 13.93 -12.72
CA GLU A 315 -10.59 12.63 -13.04
C GLU A 315 -11.26 12.65 -14.44
N ARG A 316 -12.11 13.66 -14.70
CA ARG A 316 -12.77 13.81 -16.00
C ARG A 316 -11.77 13.98 -17.14
N THR A 317 -10.69 14.72 -16.87
CA THR A 317 -9.62 14.95 -17.84
C THR A 317 -8.85 13.66 -18.13
N ASP A 318 -8.49 12.88 -17.11
CA ASP A 318 -7.78 11.60 -17.27
C ASP A 318 -8.65 10.59 -18.04
N VAL A 319 -9.94 10.49 -17.71
CA VAL A 319 -10.89 9.65 -18.45
C VAL A 319 -10.86 10.01 -19.92
N TYR A 320 -11.05 11.28 -20.29
CA TYR A 320 -11.07 11.67 -21.69
C TYR A 320 -9.74 11.42 -22.40
N ILE A 321 -8.61 11.85 -21.84
CA ILE A 321 -7.26 11.66 -22.42
C ILE A 321 -6.99 10.19 -22.72
N ARG A 322 -7.35 9.30 -21.79
CA ARG A 322 -7.07 7.87 -21.88
C ARG A 322 -8.06 7.08 -22.74
N THR A 323 -9.16 7.69 -23.17
CA THR A 323 -10.27 6.97 -23.81
C THR A 323 -10.79 7.62 -25.10
N LYS A 324 -10.32 8.82 -25.47
CA LYS A 324 -10.72 9.52 -26.71
C LYS A 324 -10.56 8.68 -27.98
N ASN A 325 -9.51 7.86 -28.05
CA ASN A 325 -9.25 6.97 -29.19
C ASN A 325 -10.07 5.68 -29.14
N GLN A 326 -10.92 5.49 -28.13
CA GLN A 326 -11.79 4.34 -27.92
C GLN A 326 -13.28 4.73 -27.92
N GLY A 327 -13.62 5.82 -28.61
CA GLY A 327 -15.00 6.26 -28.87
C GLY A 327 -15.63 7.13 -27.78
N VAL A 328 -14.87 7.57 -26.78
CA VAL A 328 -15.35 8.54 -25.78
C VAL A 328 -15.18 9.96 -26.32
N THR A 329 -16.29 10.69 -26.46
CA THR A 329 -16.29 12.08 -26.92
C THR A 329 -16.41 13.07 -25.75
N PHE A 330 -16.10 14.34 -26.00
CA PHE A 330 -16.21 15.43 -25.00
C PHE A 330 -17.56 15.46 -24.30
N GLU A 331 -18.63 15.43 -25.09
CA GLU A 331 -20.02 15.51 -24.63
C GLU A 331 -20.40 14.31 -23.77
N LYS A 332 -19.95 13.11 -24.18
CA LYS A 332 -20.30 11.86 -23.50
C LYS A 332 -19.51 11.63 -22.21
N THR A 333 -18.34 12.26 -22.07
CA THR A 333 -17.41 11.98 -20.96
C THR A 333 -18.09 12.15 -19.59
N LYS A 334 -18.81 13.26 -19.37
CA LYS A 334 -19.49 13.53 -18.09
C LYS A 334 -20.58 12.49 -17.80
N ASN A 335 -21.43 12.21 -18.78
CA ASN A 335 -22.55 11.28 -18.62
C ASN A 335 -22.08 9.84 -18.39
N LEU A 336 -20.99 9.43 -19.04
CA LEU A 336 -20.37 8.13 -18.81
C LEU A 336 -19.83 8.03 -17.37
N ILE A 337 -19.09 9.03 -16.90
CA ILE A 337 -18.56 9.05 -15.53
C ILE A 337 -19.70 8.98 -14.51
N ASN A 338 -20.75 9.78 -14.70
CA ASN A 338 -21.90 9.78 -13.78
C ASN A 338 -22.64 8.44 -13.72
N ARG A 339 -22.71 7.70 -14.84
CA ARG A 339 -23.42 6.41 -14.91
C ARG A 339 -22.57 5.23 -14.44
N TYR A 340 -21.29 5.21 -14.78
CA TYR A 340 -20.44 4.03 -14.61
C TYR A 340 -19.29 4.22 -13.61
N GLY A 341 -18.96 5.46 -13.27
CA GLY A 341 -17.76 5.81 -12.50
C GLY A 341 -16.49 5.80 -13.35
N ALA A 342 -15.53 6.66 -13.01
CA ALA A 342 -14.27 6.76 -13.75
C ALA A 342 -13.44 5.47 -13.70
N TYR A 343 -13.43 4.77 -12.56
CA TYR A 343 -12.68 3.52 -12.40
C TYR A 343 -13.07 2.43 -13.41
N ALA A 344 -14.37 2.20 -13.59
CA ALA A 344 -14.89 1.21 -14.53
C ALA A 344 -14.51 1.56 -15.98
N ILE A 345 -14.59 2.85 -16.33
CA ILE A 345 -14.21 3.35 -17.66
C ILE A 345 -12.71 3.19 -17.90
N LEU A 346 -11.88 3.64 -16.96
CA LEU A 346 -10.42 3.63 -17.07
C LEU A 346 -9.84 2.22 -17.10
N ARG A 347 -10.56 1.22 -16.59
CA ARG A 347 -10.20 -0.19 -16.71
C ARG A 347 -10.27 -0.71 -18.15
N LEU A 348 -11.17 -0.15 -18.97
CA LEU A 348 -11.29 -0.48 -20.39
C LEU A 348 -10.29 0.30 -21.27
N SER A 349 -9.57 1.27 -20.70
CA SER A 349 -8.54 2.04 -21.42
C SER A 349 -7.38 1.15 -21.86
N GLY A 350 -6.95 1.31 -23.11
CA GLY A 350 -5.83 0.54 -23.69
C GLY A 350 -6.21 -0.87 -24.15
N THR A 351 -7.46 -1.30 -23.97
CA THR A 351 -7.91 -2.61 -24.45
C THR A 351 -8.14 -2.65 -25.97
N GLY A 352 -8.27 -1.49 -26.62
CA GLY A 352 -8.67 -1.36 -28.03
C GLY A 352 -10.18 -1.47 -28.27
N ALA A 353 -10.98 -1.76 -27.24
CA ALA A 353 -12.43 -1.84 -27.36
C ALA A 353 -13.04 -0.43 -27.49
N ASN A 354 -14.18 -0.32 -28.19
CA ASN A 354 -15.03 0.86 -28.11
C ASN A 354 -15.69 0.90 -26.72
N ILE A 355 -15.30 1.88 -25.90
CA ILE A 355 -15.67 1.95 -24.47
C ILE A 355 -17.19 2.08 -24.27
N PRO A 356 -17.90 3.00 -24.94
CA PRO A 356 -19.36 3.06 -24.81
C PRO A 356 -20.05 1.75 -25.17
N ARG A 357 -19.55 1.02 -26.18
CA ARG A 357 -20.08 -0.29 -26.57
C ARG A 357 -19.84 -1.33 -25.49
N ALA A 358 -18.62 -1.42 -24.96
CA ALA A 358 -18.26 -2.36 -23.90
C ALA A 358 -19.10 -2.13 -22.63
N LEU A 359 -19.30 -0.88 -22.22
CA LEU A 359 -20.14 -0.53 -21.07
C LEU A 359 -21.60 -0.94 -21.27
N ARG A 360 -22.18 -0.69 -22.45
CA ARG A 360 -23.53 -1.17 -22.79
C ARG A 360 -23.63 -2.69 -22.81
N TYR A 361 -22.59 -3.37 -23.28
CA TYR A 361 -22.53 -4.82 -23.25
C TYR A 361 -22.52 -5.34 -21.81
N VAL A 362 -21.73 -4.75 -20.92
CA VAL A 362 -21.72 -5.10 -19.48
C VAL A 362 -23.11 -4.89 -18.86
N ASP A 363 -23.79 -3.78 -19.14
CA ASP A 363 -25.16 -3.55 -18.64
C ASP A 363 -26.14 -4.64 -19.12
N LYS A 364 -26.09 -4.99 -20.41
CA LYS A 364 -26.92 -6.07 -20.96
C LYS A 364 -26.63 -7.42 -20.31
N GLN A 365 -25.36 -7.73 -20.05
CA GLN A 365 -24.96 -8.97 -19.38
C GLN A 365 -25.42 -8.98 -17.92
N LYS A 366 -25.35 -7.84 -17.20
CA LYS A 366 -25.92 -7.70 -15.85
C LYS A 366 -27.43 -7.92 -15.83
N GLU A 367 -28.17 -7.34 -16.77
CA GLU A 367 -29.62 -7.54 -16.90
C GLU A 367 -29.95 -9.01 -17.17
N LYS A 368 -29.21 -9.67 -18.05
CA LYS A 368 -29.36 -11.09 -18.34
C LYS A 368 -29.09 -11.96 -17.10
N TYR A 369 -27.98 -11.69 -16.40
CA TYR A 369 -27.62 -12.38 -15.16
C TYR A 369 -28.75 -12.29 -14.12
N LYS A 370 -29.29 -11.09 -13.88
CA LYS A 370 -30.39 -10.86 -12.93
C LYS A 370 -31.68 -11.58 -13.31
N LYS A 371 -31.96 -11.75 -14.60
CA LYS A 371 -33.13 -12.51 -15.07
C LYS A 371 -32.95 -14.01 -14.86
N GLU A 372 -31.73 -14.52 -15.02
CA GLU A 372 -31.42 -15.95 -14.87
C GLU A 372 -31.22 -16.36 -13.40
N HIS A 373 -30.85 -15.42 -12.52
CA HIS A 373 -30.63 -15.64 -11.08
C HIS A 373 -31.43 -14.63 -10.23
N PRO A 374 -32.77 -14.64 -10.31
CA PRO A 374 -33.62 -13.67 -9.59
C PRO A 374 -33.49 -13.75 -8.06
N GLU A 375 -33.06 -14.89 -7.53
CA GLU A 375 -32.81 -15.13 -6.11
C GLU A 375 -31.48 -14.54 -5.61
N SER A 376 -30.56 -14.19 -6.51
CA SER A 376 -29.26 -13.66 -6.14
C SER A 376 -29.30 -12.14 -5.97
N ASN A 377 -28.95 -11.66 -4.77
CA ASN A 377 -28.73 -10.25 -4.50
C ASN A 377 -27.38 -9.72 -5.01
N TYR A 378 -26.53 -10.58 -5.57
CA TYR A 378 -25.19 -10.25 -6.04
C TYR A 378 -25.03 -10.55 -7.52
N CYS A 379 -24.51 -9.57 -8.28
CA CYS A 379 -24.16 -9.74 -9.69
C CYS A 379 -22.64 -9.55 -9.84
N PRO A 380 -21.88 -10.60 -10.24
CA PRO A 380 -20.42 -10.52 -10.37
C PRO A 380 -19.97 -9.76 -11.63
N ILE A 381 -20.89 -9.51 -12.56
CA ILE A 381 -20.56 -8.96 -13.88
C ILE A 381 -20.28 -7.47 -13.75
N ASP A 382 -19.07 -7.06 -14.08
CA ASP A 382 -18.67 -5.67 -14.21
C ASP A 382 -17.58 -5.51 -15.30
N THR A 383 -16.98 -4.32 -15.38
CA THR A 383 -15.87 -4.08 -16.32
C THR A 383 -14.61 -4.89 -15.98
N ARG A 384 -14.40 -5.29 -14.72
CA ARG A 384 -13.29 -6.17 -14.32
C ARG A 384 -13.52 -7.57 -14.85
N TYR A 385 -14.71 -8.10 -14.64
CA TYR A 385 -15.10 -9.40 -15.17
C TYR A 385 -14.92 -9.50 -16.68
N LEU A 386 -15.28 -8.45 -17.43
CA LEU A 386 -15.04 -8.38 -18.88
C LEU A 386 -13.55 -8.32 -19.25
N THR A 387 -12.76 -7.49 -18.56
CA THR A 387 -11.32 -7.41 -18.86
C THR A 387 -10.58 -8.69 -18.51
N ASP A 388 -10.97 -9.38 -17.44
CA ASP A 388 -10.35 -10.62 -17.02
C ASP A 388 -10.61 -11.71 -18.08
N TYR A 389 -11.83 -11.80 -18.59
CA TYR A 389 -12.16 -12.65 -19.75
C TYR A 389 -11.31 -12.31 -20.99
N TRP A 390 -11.17 -11.03 -21.35
CA TRP A 390 -10.33 -10.64 -22.49
C TRP A 390 -8.86 -11.01 -22.30
N ASP A 391 -8.33 -10.88 -21.10
CA ASP A 391 -6.95 -11.22 -20.81
C ASP A 391 -6.72 -12.74 -20.84
N MET A 392 -7.70 -13.54 -20.45
CA MET A 392 -7.66 -14.99 -20.67
C MET A 392 -7.70 -15.34 -22.15
N ALA A 393 -8.64 -14.78 -22.91
CA ALA A 393 -8.77 -15.03 -24.35
C ALA A 393 -7.43 -14.75 -25.07
N LYS A 394 -6.77 -13.63 -24.76
CA LYS A 394 -5.43 -13.33 -25.28
C LYS A 394 -4.38 -14.37 -24.89
N ARG A 395 -4.40 -14.86 -23.64
CA ARG A 395 -3.45 -15.89 -23.17
C ARG A 395 -3.65 -17.23 -23.90
N ASN A 396 -4.87 -17.52 -24.34
CA ASN A 396 -5.20 -18.70 -25.12
C ASN A 396 -4.93 -18.53 -26.63
N GLY A 397 -4.46 -17.35 -27.06
CA GLY A 397 -4.21 -17.05 -28.47
C GLY A 397 -5.46 -16.63 -29.25
N ASP A 398 -6.59 -16.37 -28.57
CA ASP A 398 -7.82 -15.94 -29.23
C ASP A 398 -7.70 -14.54 -29.83
N ASN A 399 -8.36 -14.33 -30.96
CA ASN A 399 -8.36 -13.06 -31.67
C ASN A 399 -9.50 -12.14 -31.21
N LEU A 400 -9.22 -11.18 -30.32
CA LEU A 400 -10.18 -10.17 -29.85
C LEU A 400 -10.66 -9.16 -30.91
N SER A 401 -10.24 -9.28 -32.17
CA SER A 401 -10.91 -8.57 -33.27
C SER A 401 -12.20 -9.27 -33.72
N ASP A 402 -12.36 -10.56 -33.42
CA ASP A 402 -13.62 -11.27 -33.57
C ASP A 402 -14.63 -10.76 -32.53
N ASP A 403 -15.80 -10.34 -33.00
CA ASP A 403 -16.84 -9.77 -32.16
C ASP A 403 -17.49 -10.79 -31.22
N GLY A 404 -17.62 -12.04 -31.65
CA GLY A 404 -18.16 -13.14 -30.84
C GLY A 404 -17.23 -13.55 -29.71
N ILE A 405 -15.91 -13.46 -29.94
CA ILE A 405 -14.90 -13.64 -28.90
C ILE A 405 -14.83 -12.39 -28.03
N ARG A 406 -14.90 -11.18 -28.60
CA ARG A 406 -14.79 -9.96 -27.79
C ARG A 406 -16.01 -9.72 -26.91
N TYR A 407 -17.19 -10.08 -27.38
CA TYR A 407 -18.46 -9.86 -26.70
C TYR A 407 -19.28 -11.15 -26.73
N PRO A 408 -18.87 -12.17 -25.97
CA PRO A 408 -19.53 -13.47 -25.98
C PRO A 408 -21.01 -13.35 -25.60
N HIS A 409 -21.85 -14.24 -26.14
CA HIS A 409 -23.28 -14.20 -25.84
C HIS A 409 -23.61 -14.37 -24.33
N ARG A 410 -22.75 -15.09 -23.60
CA ARG A 410 -22.80 -15.27 -22.14
C ARG A 410 -21.43 -15.00 -21.55
N LEU A 411 -21.24 -13.86 -20.89
CA LEU A 411 -19.93 -13.54 -20.31
C LEU A 411 -19.56 -14.50 -19.17
N GLU A 412 -20.50 -14.76 -18.25
CA GLU A 412 -20.30 -15.61 -17.05
C GLU A 412 -19.79 -17.03 -17.36
N ARG A 413 -20.28 -17.64 -18.45
CA ARG A 413 -19.99 -19.05 -18.78
C ARG A 413 -18.67 -19.20 -19.51
N ASN A 414 -18.19 -18.12 -20.14
CA ASN A 414 -16.99 -18.12 -20.96
C ASN A 414 -15.72 -17.71 -20.20
N SER A 415 -15.82 -17.37 -18.91
CA SER A 415 -14.77 -16.63 -18.19
C SER A 415 -14.09 -17.33 -16.99
N GLU A 416 -14.09 -18.66 -16.83
CA GLU A 416 -12.92 -19.42 -16.29
C GLU A 416 -13.13 -20.92 -16.05
N PRO A 417 -14.15 -21.44 -15.33
CA PRO A 417 -14.13 -22.87 -14.97
C PRO A 417 -14.56 -23.80 -16.11
N ILE A 418 -15.55 -23.37 -16.91
CA ILE A 418 -16.20 -24.26 -17.88
C ILE A 418 -15.31 -24.53 -19.09
N ARG A 419 -14.64 -23.51 -19.65
CA ARG A 419 -13.78 -23.72 -20.83
C ARG A 419 -12.60 -24.64 -20.51
N ALA A 420 -11.93 -24.42 -19.37
CA ALA A 420 -10.82 -25.25 -18.92
C ALA A 420 -11.28 -26.65 -18.47
N ALA A 421 -12.46 -26.78 -17.86
CA ALA A 421 -13.04 -28.07 -17.52
C ALA A 421 -13.48 -28.85 -18.77
N VAL A 422 -14.05 -28.18 -19.78
CA VAL A 422 -14.47 -28.78 -21.06
C VAL A 422 -13.27 -29.21 -21.88
N GLU A 423 -12.21 -28.39 -21.95
CA GLU A 423 -10.95 -28.79 -22.60
C GLU A 423 -10.35 -30.02 -21.91
N ARG A 424 -10.28 -30.03 -20.58
CA ARG A 424 -9.83 -31.21 -19.82
C ARG A 424 -10.74 -32.43 -19.96
N LEU A 425 -12.06 -32.23 -20.02
CA LEU A 425 -13.01 -33.33 -20.23
C LEU A 425 -12.80 -33.95 -21.60
N ALA A 426 -12.68 -33.12 -22.64
CA ALA A 426 -12.40 -33.57 -23.99
C ALA A 426 -11.05 -34.31 -24.07
N GLU A 427 -10.01 -33.83 -23.40
CA GLU A 427 -8.73 -34.55 -23.28
C GLU A 427 -8.87 -35.92 -22.61
N TYR A 428 -9.71 -36.03 -21.57
CA TYR A 428 -9.96 -37.31 -20.88
C TYR A 428 -10.83 -38.26 -21.71
N GLU A 429 -11.87 -37.76 -22.37
CA GLU A 429 -12.71 -38.54 -23.29
C GLU A 429 -11.87 -39.11 -24.45
N ASP A 430 -11.02 -38.28 -25.07
CA ASP A 430 -10.07 -38.71 -26.11
C ASP A 430 -9.08 -39.76 -25.59
N ALA A 431 -8.58 -39.59 -24.37
CA ALA A 431 -7.64 -40.53 -23.76
C ALA A 431 -8.32 -41.86 -23.41
N GLU A 432 -9.60 -41.83 -23.03
CA GLU A 432 -10.42 -43.02 -22.80
C GLU A 432 -10.67 -43.78 -24.12
N GLU A 433 -11.12 -43.09 -25.18
CA GLU A 433 -11.32 -43.69 -26.51
C GLU A 433 -10.03 -44.31 -27.08
N LYS A 434 -8.87 -43.68 -26.83
CA LYS A 434 -7.55 -44.16 -27.25
C LYS A 434 -6.97 -45.25 -26.34
N GLY A 435 -7.66 -45.63 -25.25
CA GLY A 435 -7.19 -46.63 -24.29
C GLY A 435 -5.94 -46.23 -23.51
N LEU A 436 -5.74 -44.93 -23.29
CA LEU A 436 -4.58 -44.35 -22.59
C LEU A 436 -4.82 -44.17 -21.08
N LEU A 437 -6.04 -44.37 -20.59
CA LEU A 437 -6.40 -44.29 -19.17
C LEU A 437 -6.31 -45.65 -18.47
N VAL A 438 -5.77 -45.65 -17.24
CA VAL A 438 -5.67 -46.85 -16.39
C VAL A 438 -6.64 -46.71 -15.21
N HIS A 439 -7.63 -47.59 -15.12
CA HIS A 439 -8.52 -47.67 -13.96
C HIS A 439 -7.83 -48.43 -12.82
N LEU A 440 -7.66 -47.75 -11.69
CA LEU A 440 -7.07 -48.32 -10.48
C LEU A 440 -8.19 -48.65 -9.48
N PRO A 441 -8.21 -49.84 -8.87
CA PRO A 441 -9.21 -50.19 -7.86
C PRO A 441 -9.05 -49.41 -6.54
N CYS A 442 -7.89 -48.81 -6.27
CA CYS A 442 -7.69 -47.90 -5.13
C CYS A 442 -6.55 -46.90 -5.36
N LYS A 443 -6.35 -45.97 -4.42
CA LYS A 443 -5.26 -44.96 -4.44
C LYS A 443 -4.17 -45.29 -3.41
N VAL A 444 -2.99 -44.70 -3.62
CA VAL A 444 -1.91 -44.73 -2.62
C VAL A 444 -2.40 -44.15 -1.31
N GLY A 445 -2.17 -44.87 -0.22
CA GLY A 445 -2.58 -44.52 1.13
C GLY A 445 -3.85 -45.22 1.60
N ASP A 446 -4.63 -45.85 0.71
CA ASP A 446 -5.81 -46.64 1.09
C ASP A 446 -5.43 -47.91 1.85
N MET A 447 -6.33 -48.35 2.74
CA MET A 447 -6.24 -49.64 3.43
C MET A 447 -6.85 -50.74 2.56
N VAL A 448 -6.13 -51.86 2.46
CA VAL A 448 -6.52 -53.03 1.69
C VAL A 448 -6.36 -54.26 2.58
N TYR A 449 -7.22 -55.25 2.37
CA TYR A 449 -7.36 -56.42 3.22
C TYR A 449 -7.10 -57.66 2.38
N ILE A 450 -6.14 -58.49 2.80
CA ILE A 450 -5.78 -59.73 2.09
C ILE A 450 -6.24 -60.92 2.92
N ALA A 451 -7.02 -61.79 2.30
CA ALA A 451 -7.41 -63.07 2.87
C ALA A 451 -6.33 -64.13 2.59
N ASP A 452 -5.60 -64.55 3.62
CA ASP A 452 -4.60 -65.63 3.54
C ASP A 452 -5.25 -66.96 3.97
N ASN A 453 -5.63 -67.77 2.99
CA ASN A 453 -6.25 -69.08 3.21
C ASN A 453 -5.30 -70.09 3.89
N TRP A 454 -3.97 -69.94 3.79
CA TRP A 454 -3.03 -70.89 4.40
C TRP A 454 -2.83 -70.63 5.88
N LYS A 455 -2.79 -69.36 6.28
CA LYS A 455 -2.71 -68.96 7.69
C LYS A 455 -4.07 -68.82 8.35
N ASN A 456 -5.14 -68.86 7.55
CA ASN A 456 -6.51 -68.63 7.97
C ASN A 456 -6.69 -67.27 8.68
N GLU A 457 -6.11 -66.22 8.11
CA GLU A 457 -6.17 -64.86 8.67
C GLU A 457 -6.43 -63.81 7.59
N VAL A 458 -7.02 -62.68 8.00
CA VAL A 458 -7.10 -61.47 7.16
C VAL A 458 -6.05 -60.50 7.65
N SER A 459 -5.16 -60.11 6.75
CA SER A 459 -4.12 -59.13 7.03
C SER A 459 -4.49 -57.77 6.43
N GLU A 460 -4.22 -56.69 7.17
CA GLU A 460 -4.50 -55.32 6.76
C GLU A 460 -3.23 -54.62 6.28
N PHE A 461 -3.32 -53.91 5.16
CA PHE A 461 -2.17 -53.25 4.55
C PHE A 461 -2.52 -51.87 4.05
N ARG A 462 -1.54 -50.97 4.10
CA ARG A 462 -1.65 -49.65 3.49
C ARG A 462 -0.88 -49.61 2.18
N VAL A 463 -1.54 -49.16 1.11
CA VAL A 463 -0.88 -48.99 -0.19
C VAL A 463 0.17 -47.89 -0.11
N ASN A 464 1.45 -48.20 -0.31
CA ASN A 464 2.50 -47.17 -0.29
C ASN A 464 2.89 -46.65 -1.68
N LYS A 465 2.72 -47.48 -2.72
CA LYS A 465 3.09 -47.16 -4.09
C LYS A 465 2.27 -47.99 -5.07
N ILE A 466 1.95 -47.40 -6.21
CA ILE A 466 1.35 -48.07 -7.36
C ILE A 466 2.34 -47.97 -8.53
N GLY A 467 2.69 -49.09 -9.15
CA GLY A 467 3.64 -49.14 -10.27
C GLY A 467 3.14 -50.01 -11.42
N ILE A 468 3.61 -49.71 -12.64
CA ILE A 468 3.36 -50.51 -13.85
C ILE A 468 4.65 -51.27 -14.19
N PHE A 469 4.58 -52.59 -14.26
CA PHE A 469 5.73 -53.43 -14.65
C PHE A 469 5.39 -54.25 -15.91
N ALA A 470 6.30 -54.27 -16.88
CA ALA A 470 6.29 -55.12 -18.08
C ALA A 470 4.89 -55.36 -18.70
N GLY A 471 4.19 -54.28 -19.05
CA GLY A 471 3.18 -54.33 -20.10
C GLY A 471 1.77 -54.82 -19.77
N ARG A 472 1.34 -55.01 -18.49
CA ARG A 472 -0.11 -55.08 -18.12
C ARG A 472 -0.49 -55.23 -16.63
N LYS A 473 0.42 -55.17 -15.66
CA LYS A 473 0.04 -55.37 -14.23
C LYS A 473 0.40 -54.17 -13.35
N VAL A 474 -0.62 -53.66 -12.65
CA VAL A 474 -0.54 -52.62 -11.62
C VAL A 474 -0.21 -53.29 -10.29
N PHE A 475 0.83 -52.81 -9.61
CA PHE A 475 1.36 -53.44 -8.41
C PHE A 475 1.31 -52.52 -7.18
N TYR A 476 0.90 -53.08 -6.04
CA TYR A 476 0.84 -52.40 -4.73
C TYR A 476 1.99 -52.85 -3.83
N TYR A 477 2.74 -51.91 -3.23
CA TYR A 477 3.93 -52.20 -2.42
C TYR A 477 3.70 -52.06 -0.90
N GLN A 478 4.12 -53.06 -0.13
CA GLN A 478 4.29 -53.03 1.34
C GLN A 478 5.77 -52.82 1.70
N LYS A 479 6.06 -52.33 2.91
CA LYS A 479 7.42 -52.05 3.38
C LYS A 479 8.19 -53.27 3.93
N ASP A 480 7.53 -54.38 4.25
CA ASP A 480 8.15 -55.53 4.94
C ASP A 480 8.09 -56.88 4.18
N PHE A 481 7.62 -56.90 2.91
CA PHE A 481 7.74 -58.05 2.00
C PHE A 481 7.76 -57.57 0.53
N GLU A 482 8.67 -58.12 -0.30
CA GLU A 482 8.88 -57.75 -1.71
C GLU A 482 7.85 -58.34 -2.70
N GLN A 483 6.64 -58.72 -2.25
CA GLN A 483 5.65 -59.32 -3.16
C GLN A 483 4.62 -58.30 -3.65
N PRO A 484 4.53 -58.07 -4.96
CA PRO A 484 3.68 -57.04 -5.49
C PRO A 484 2.26 -57.60 -5.79
N ILE A 485 1.21 -56.93 -5.30
CA ILE A 485 -0.18 -57.38 -5.52
C ILE A 485 -0.56 -57.14 -6.99
N THR A 486 -0.90 -58.20 -7.72
CA THR A 486 -1.35 -58.08 -9.12
C THR A 486 -2.84 -57.72 -9.23
N PRO A 487 -3.28 -57.08 -10.33
CA PRO A 487 -4.68 -56.67 -10.51
C PRO A 487 -5.68 -57.82 -10.44
N ASP A 488 -5.27 -59.02 -10.85
CA ASP A 488 -6.12 -60.22 -10.93
C ASP A 488 -6.48 -60.83 -9.56
N LEU A 489 -5.87 -60.35 -8.48
CA LEU A 489 -6.15 -60.75 -7.10
C LEU A 489 -7.26 -59.92 -6.45
N TRP A 490 -7.57 -58.74 -7.00
CA TRP A 490 -8.63 -57.87 -6.51
C TRP A 490 -10.00 -58.54 -6.65
N GLY A 491 -10.77 -58.53 -5.56
CA GLY A 491 -12.07 -59.20 -5.47
C GLY A 491 -12.00 -60.72 -5.29
N LYS A 492 -10.80 -61.32 -5.23
CA LYS A 492 -10.60 -62.74 -4.96
C LYS A 492 -9.91 -62.97 -3.62
N THR A 493 -8.73 -62.39 -3.46
CA THR A 493 -7.93 -62.49 -2.25
C THR A 493 -7.59 -61.12 -1.66
N VAL A 494 -7.77 -60.03 -2.42
CA VAL A 494 -7.50 -58.66 -2.00
C VAL A 494 -8.76 -57.81 -2.11
N PHE A 495 -9.10 -57.08 -1.04
CA PHE A 495 -10.36 -56.33 -0.91
C PHE A 495 -10.14 -54.96 -0.28
N LEU A 496 -11.09 -54.04 -0.49
CA LEU A 496 -11.07 -52.70 0.13
C LEU A 496 -11.71 -52.64 1.52
N THR A 497 -12.37 -53.73 1.93
CA THR A 497 -13.11 -53.80 3.19
C THR A 497 -12.79 -55.11 3.92
N PRO A 498 -12.64 -55.09 5.25
CA PRO A 498 -12.35 -56.30 6.04
C PRO A 498 -13.48 -57.33 5.95
N GLU A 499 -14.74 -56.90 5.85
CA GLU A 499 -15.90 -57.78 5.77
C GLU A 499 -15.84 -58.68 4.52
N ALA A 500 -15.56 -58.07 3.35
CA ALA A 500 -15.40 -58.80 2.10
C ALA A 500 -14.23 -59.80 2.13
N ALA A 501 -13.11 -59.42 2.77
CA ALA A 501 -11.97 -60.33 2.93
C ALA A 501 -12.28 -61.51 3.87
N GLN A 502 -12.96 -61.26 4.99
CA GLN A 502 -13.38 -62.33 5.91
C GLN A 502 -14.39 -63.29 5.27
N GLN A 503 -15.29 -62.78 4.44
CA GLN A 503 -16.22 -63.61 3.69
C GLN A 503 -15.48 -64.52 2.71
N ALA A 504 -14.55 -63.98 1.92
CA ALA A 504 -13.74 -64.77 1.00
C ALA A 504 -12.91 -65.87 1.70
N LEU A 505 -12.36 -65.57 2.89
CA LEU A 505 -11.63 -66.54 3.71
C LEU A 505 -12.52 -67.70 4.21
N LYS A 506 -13.75 -67.38 4.64
CA LYS A 506 -14.75 -68.39 5.06
C LYS A 506 -15.18 -69.29 3.91
N GLU A 507 -15.30 -68.74 2.71
CA GLU A 507 -15.66 -69.49 1.50
C GLU A 507 -14.49 -70.37 1.03
N GLY A 508 -13.25 -69.89 1.11
CA GLY A 508 -12.04 -70.64 0.76
C GLY A 508 -11.75 -71.86 1.67
N ASN A 509 -11.95 -71.74 2.98
CA ASN A 509 -11.74 -72.84 3.93
C ASN A 509 -12.72 -74.01 3.80
N LYS A 510 -13.89 -73.80 3.19
CA LYS A 510 -14.84 -74.88 2.91
C LYS A 510 -14.35 -75.83 1.81
N VAL A 511 -13.32 -75.45 1.05
CA VAL A 511 -12.79 -76.22 -0.09
C VAL A 511 -11.51 -77.01 0.29
N GLY A 512 -10.82 -76.65 1.37
CA GLY A 512 -9.58 -77.29 1.85
C GLY A 512 -9.73 -78.34 2.96
N GLY A 513 -10.96 -78.63 3.40
CA GLY A 513 -11.27 -79.70 4.35
C GLY A 513 -11.64 -81.00 3.62
N LYS A 514 -10.63 -81.74 3.16
CA LYS A 514 -10.69 -83.18 2.86
C LYS A 514 -9.43 -83.87 3.36
#